data_AF-A0AAU2FXQ3-F1
#
_entry.id   AF-A0AAU2FXQ3-F1
#
_cell.length_a   1.000
_cell.length_b   1.000
_cell.length_c   1.000
_cell.angle_alpha   90.00
_cell.angle_beta   90.00
_cell.angle_gamma   90.00
#
_symmetry.space_group_name_H-M   'P 1'
#
loop_
_entity.id
_entity.type
_entity.pdbx_description
1 polymer ?
#
loop_
_entity_poly.entity_id
_entity_poly.type
_entity_poly.pdbx_seq_one_letter_code
_entity_poly.pdbx_strand_id
1 'polypeptide(L)'
;MNQERRAQAEEFLHPGERLIAACSYELGPGVPHPPEALLAPAEPSALARQVAAKAPRPLRQLLAAGGVLDPRRSKPAAVADAIDRAPDVVEQLGSRLMHGKSMEGDWRSAAGRFLIGRASARGSVTGVLAVTDRRWFGLTDVSPLWRMTPVLKQYWEAPRPAVTAVRANPTGVLQKGRMDIVFADGSWVAVLASLPTHAAPFAAAAANA
;
A
#
# COMPACT_ATOMS: atom_id res chain seq x y z
N MET A 1 20.78 -2.96 1.92
CA MET A 1 19.63 -2.06 1.62
C MET A 1 19.56 -1.95 0.10
N ASN A 2 18.39 -2.17 -0.51
CA ASN A 2 18.26 -2.34 -1.96
C ASN A 2 18.48 -1.01 -2.72
N GLN A 3 19.51 -0.94 -3.57
CA GLN A 3 19.86 0.23 -4.37
C GLN A 3 18.75 0.62 -5.36
N GLU A 4 18.02 -0.35 -5.90
CA GLU A 4 16.88 -0.12 -6.81
C GLU A 4 15.75 0.66 -6.12
N ARG A 5 15.44 0.31 -4.86
CA ARG A 5 14.36 0.97 -4.10
C ARG A 5 14.73 2.37 -3.67
N ARG A 6 16.02 2.63 -3.46
CA ARG A 6 16.53 3.98 -3.21
C ARG A 6 16.39 4.84 -4.45
N ALA A 7 16.84 4.37 -5.62
CA ALA A 7 16.70 5.09 -6.88
C ALA A 7 15.23 5.43 -7.19
N GLN A 8 14.32 4.46 -6.99
CA GLN A 8 12.88 4.67 -7.12
C GLN A 8 12.32 5.74 -6.18
N ALA A 9 12.79 5.80 -4.94
CA ALA A 9 12.36 6.79 -3.96
C ALA A 9 12.97 8.18 -4.23
N GLU A 10 14.18 8.25 -4.79
CA GLU A 10 14.87 9.49 -5.14
C GLU A 10 14.11 10.33 -6.17
N GLU A 11 13.38 9.69 -7.10
CA GLU A 11 12.51 10.37 -8.07
C GLU A 11 11.35 11.17 -7.44
N PHE A 12 10.99 10.87 -6.19
CA PHE A 12 9.88 11.49 -5.47
C PHE A 12 10.32 12.52 -4.43
N LEU A 13 11.63 12.80 -4.34
CA LEU A 13 12.17 13.79 -3.42
C LEU A 13 11.81 15.21 -3.86
N HIS A 14 11.46 16.05 -2.88
CA HIS A 14 11.37 17.48 -3.08
C HIS A 14 12.77 18.08 -3.24
N PRO A 15 12.92 19.24 -3.90
CA PRO A 15 14.21 19.92 -4.01
C PRO A 15 14.87 20.16 -2.64
N GLY A 16 16.12 19.69 -2.50
CA GLY A 16 16.90 19.81 -1.27
C GLY A 16 16.52 18.81 -0.16
N GLU A 17 15.65 17.85 -0.44
CA GLU A 17 15.33 16.72 0.45
C GLU A 17 16.38 15.61 0.28
N ARG A 18 16.78 14.95 1.37
CA ARG A 18 17.77 13.86 1.35
C ARG A 18 17.12 12.53 1.73
N LEU A 19 17.22 11.54 0.85
CA LEU A 19 16.78 10.18 1.17
C LEU A 19 17.68 9.52 2.23
N ILE A 20 17.10 9.16 3.35
CA ILE A 20 17.77 8.46 4.44
C ILE A 20 17.71 6.97 4.21
N ALA A 21 16.51 6.40 4.08
CA ALA A 21 16.33 4.97 3.84
C ALA A 21 15.07 4.69 3.02
N ALA A 22 15.10 3.57 2.28
CA ALA A 22 13.98 3.05 1.52
C ALA A 22 13.96 1.53 1.65
N CYS A 23 12.76 0.97 1.81
CA CYS A 23 12.56 -0.47 1.95
C CYS A 23 11.32 -0.92 1.16
N SER A 24 11.47 -2.03 0.42
CA SER A 24 10.33 -2.71 -0.17
C SER A 24 9.56 -3.45 0.91
N TYR A 25 8.24 -3.33 0.91
CA TYR A 25 7.41 -3.94 1.93
C TYR A 25 6.04 -4.37 1.42
N GLU A 26 5.42 -5.27 2.16
CA GLU A 26 4.03 -5.68 2.06
C GLU A 26 3.33 -5.54 3.42
N LEU A 27 2.00 -5.57 3.45
CA LEU A 27 1.27 -5.51 4.72
C LEU A 27 1.49 -6.81 5.49
N GLY A 28 1.62 -6.71 6.81
CA GLY A 28 1.66 -7.88 7.67
C GLY A 28 0.38 -8.71 7.54
N PRO A 29 0.45 -10.03 7.72
CA PRO A 29 -0.75 -10.86 7.67
C PRO A 29 -1.67 -10.48 8.83
N GLY A 30 -2.99 -10.50 8.58
CA GLY A 30 -4.01 -10.08 9.55
C GLY A 30 -4.25 -8.57 9.64
N VAL A 31 -3.48 -7.74 8.91
CA VAL A 31 -3.80 -6.31 8.73
C VAL A 31 -5.16 -6.17 8.05
N PRO A 32 -6.12 -5.43 8.63
CA PRO A 32 -7.45 -5.29 8.05
C PRO A 32 -7.42 -4.52 6.72
N HIS A 33 -8.31 -4.89 5.80
CA HIS A 33 -8.58 -4.08 4.62
C HIS A 33 -9.57 -2.95 4.96
N PRO A 34 -9.35 -1.70 4.51
CA PRO A 34 -10.31 -0.63 4.73
C PRO A 34 -11.65 -0.91 4.03
N PRO A 35 -12.79 -0.50 4.62
CA PRO A 35 -14.09 -0.63 3.96
C PRO A 35 -14.15 0.22 2.69
N GLU A 36 -14.81 -0.28 1.63
CA GLU A 36 -14.88 0.39 0.31
C GLU A 36 -15.43 1.82 0.39
N ALA A 37 -16.33 2.09 1.35
CA ALA A 37 -16.90 3.43 1.57
C ALA A 37 -15.86 4.50 1.97
N LEU A 38 -14.66 4.09 2.44
CA LEU A 38 -13.56 5.00 2.77
C LEU A 38 -12.54 5.13 1.64
N LEU A 39 -12.66 4.34 0.57
CA LEU A 39 -11.69 4.35 -0.52
C LEU A 39 -12.03 5.42 -1.54
N ALA A 40 -10.98 5.99 -2.14
CA ALA A 40 -11.17 6.89 -3.27
C ALA A 40 -11.88 6.15 -4.44
N PRO A 41 -12.78 6.84 -5.17
CA PRO A 41 -13.34 6.30 -6.40
C PRO A 41 -12.22 5.87 -7.35
N ALA A 42 -12.38 4.70 -7.97
CA ALA A 42 -11.37 4.21 -8.91
C ALA A 42 -11.22 5.21 -10.08
N GLU A 43 -9.99 5.65 -10.35
CA GLU A 43 -9.72 6.44 -11.54
C GLU A 43 -10.02 5.59 -12.79
N PRO A 44 -10.76 6.13 -13.77
CA PRO A 44 -11.06 5.39 -14.99
C PRO A 44 -9.77 5.13 -15.77
N SER A 45 -9.55 3.86 -16.13
CA SER A 45 -8.40 3.42 -16.91
C SER A 45 -8.29 4.21 -18.22
N ALA A 46 -7.07 4.36 -18.76
CA ALA A 46 -6.87 5.07 -20.04
C ALA A 46 -7.71 4.45 -21.17
N LEU A 47 -7.88 3.12 -21.15
CA LEU A 47 -8.77 2.39 -22.06
C LEU A 47 -10.24 2.77 -21.82
N ALA A 48 -10.71 2.79 -20.57
CA ALA A 48 -12.09 3.19 -20.24
C ALA A 48 -12.37 4.65 -20.67
N ARG A 49 -11.39 5.55 -20.48
CA ARG A 49 -11.47 6.93 -20.98
C ARG A 49 -11.55 6.99 -22.50
N GLN A 50 -10.76 6.18 -23.20
CA GLN A 50 -10.77 6.13 -24.66
C GLN A 50 -12.09 5.55 -25.22
N VAL A 51 -12.63 4.52 -24.58
CA VAL A 51 -13.92 3.92 -24.96
C VAL A 51 -15.06 4.89 -24.67
N ALA A 52 -15.08 5.53 -23.50
CA ALA A 52 -16.07 6.56 -23.20
C ALA A 52 -15.98 7.74 -24.19
N ALA A 53 -14.78 8.17 -24.57
CA ALA A 53 -14.58 9.22 -25.56
C ALA A 53 -15.08 8.83 -26.96
N LYS A 54 -15.10 7.55 -27.32
CA LYS A 54 -15.59 7.08 -28.63
C LYS A 54 -17.03 6.56 -28.62
N ALA A 55 -17.65 6.41 -27.44
CA ALA A 55 -19.01 5.91 -27.33
C ALA A 55 -20.08 6.97 -27.70
N PRO A 56 -21.20 6.58 -28.34
CA PRO A 56 -22.38 7.43 -28.54
C PRO A 56 -22.95 7.98 -27.21
N ARG A 57 -23.57 9.16 -27.23
CA ARG A 57 -24.12 9.84 -26.03
C ARG A 57 -24.93 8.96 -25.06
N PRO A 58 -25.86 8.09 -25.48
CA PRO A 58 -26.59 7.23 -24.54
C PRO A 58 -25.69 6.16 -23.90
N LEU A 59 -24.69 5.66 -24.62
CA LEU A 59 -23.70 4.72 -24.07
C LEU A 59 -22.70 5.40 -23.14
N ARG A 60 -22.35 6.67 -23.37
CA ARG A 60 -21.53 7.46 -22.43
C ARG A 60 -22.20 7.62 -21.07
N GLN A 61 -23.51 7.85 -21.03
CA GLN A 61 -24.26 7.95 -19.78
C GLN A 61 -24.29 6.60 -19.04
N LEU A 62 -24.47 5.49 -19.76
CA LEU A 62 -24.41 4.14 -19.17
C LEU A 62 -23.00 3.78 -18.67
N LEU A 63 -21.94 4.19 -19.38
CA LEU A 63 -20.55 3.95 -18.96
C LEU A 63 -20.10 4.86 -17.81
N ALA A 64 -20.65 6.07 -17.73
CA ALA A 64 -20.44 6.99 -16.60
C ALA A 64 -21.26 6.58 -15.37
N ALA A 65 -22.46 6.01 -15.56
CA ALA A 65 -23.33 5.51 -14.49
C ALA A 65 -23.00 4.07 -14.05
N GLY A 66 -22.31 3.30 -14.88
CA GLY A 66 -21.97 1.91 -14.62
C GLY A 66 -20.58 1.56 -15.15
N GLY A 67 -19.63 1.38 -14.24
CA GLY A 67 -18.25 0.95 -14.51
C GLY A 67 -18.13 -0.48 -15.06
N VAL A 68 -18.70 -0.71 -16.26
CA VAL A 68 -18.86 -2.03 -16.89
C VAL A 68 -17.73 -2.34 -17.89
N LEU A 69 -16.82 -1.41 -18.18
CA LEU A 69 -15.70 -1.65 -19.10
C LEU A 69 -14.32 -1.47 -18.45
N ASP A 70 -14.16 -1.92 -17.21
CA ASP A 70 -12.85 -2.37 -16.74
C ASP A 70 -12.78 -3.89 -16.95
N PRO A 71 -11.89 -4.42 -17.80
CA PRO A 71 -11.65 -5.86 -17.93
C PRO A 71 -11.37 -6.54 -16.58
N ARG A 72 -10.89 -5.78 -15.58
CA ARG A 72 -10.69 -6.24 -14.18
C ARG A 72 -12.00 -6.50 -13.42
N ARG A 73 -13.13 -5.99 -13.90
CA ARG A 73 -14.49 -6.19 -13.32
C ARG A 73 -15.43 -7.00 -14.22
N SER A 74 -14.91 -7.64 -15.27
CA SER A 74 -15.70 -8.66 -15.95
C SER A 74 -16.02 -9.78 -14.93
N LYS A 75 -17.27 -10.24 -14.91
CA LYS A 75 -17.80 -11.16 -13.86
C LYS A 75 -16.91 -12.38 -13.54
N PRO A 76 -16.11 -12.96 -14.44
CA PRO A 76 -15.17 -14.02 -14.05
C PRO A 76 -13.98 -13.51 -13.23
N ALA A 77 -13.44 -12.31 -13.54
CA ALA A 77 -12.30 -11.72 -12.86
C ALA A 77 -12.68 -11.09 -11.51
N ALA A 78 -13.83 -10.42 -11.41
CA ALA A 78 -14.35 -9.94 -10.13
C ALA A 78 -14.79 -11.10 -9.23
N VAL A 79 -15.23 -12.22 -9.80
CA VAL A 79 -15.51 -13.45 -9.05
C VAL A 79 -14.21 -14.18 -8.70
N ALA A 80 -13.16 -14.20 -9.52
CA ALA A 80 -11.85 -14.72 -9.12
C ALA A 80 -11.22 -13.87 -8.01
N ASP A 81 -11.27 -12.55 -8.13
CA ASP A 81 -10.74 -11.57 -7.17
C ASP A 81 -11.65 -11.43 -5.92
N ALA A 82 -12.87 -11.98 -5.96
CA ALA A 82 -13.77 -12.14 -4.80
C ALA A 82 -13.77 -13.56 -4.22
N ILE A 83 -13.46 -14.59 -5.01
CA ILE A 83 -13.26 -15.98 -4.56
C ILE A 83 -11.87 -16.11 -3.92
N ASP A 84 -10.87 -15.32 -4.34
CA ASP A 84 -9.60 -15.18 -3.61
C ASP A 84 -9.77 -14.37 -2.32
N ARG A 85 -10.77 -13.47 -2.23
CA ARG A 85 -11.05 -12.62 -1.04
C ARG A 85 -12.20 -13.10 -0.14
N ALA A 86 -12.96 -14.11 -0.53
CA ALA A 86 -14.04 -14.70 0.28
C ALA A 86 -13.56 -15.65 1.40
N PRO A 87 -12.40 -16.34 1.29
CA PRO A 87 -11.82 -17.09 2.41
C PRO A 87 -11.26 -16.17 3.49
N ASP A 88 -11.01 -14.89 3.15
CA ASP A 88 -10.24 -13.94 3.96
C ASP A 88 -10.81 -13.68 5.35
N VAL A 89 -12.11 -13.81 5.61
CA VAL A 89 -12.61 -13.45 6.96
C VAL A 89 -12.20 -14.51 7.99
N VAL A 90 -12.28 -15.79 7.62
CA VAL A 90 -11.84 -16.91 8.47
C VAL A 90 -10.33 -17.04 8.45
N GLU A 91 -9.69 -16.79 7.31
CA GLU A 91 -8.24 -16.79 7.19
C GLU A 91 -7.59 -15.59 7.88
N GLN A 92 -8.18 -14.39 7.87
CA GLN A 92 -7.74 -13.23 8.66
C GLN A 92 -7.98 -13.43 10.15
N LEU A 93 -9.08 -14.09 10.55
CA LEU A 93 -9.30 -14.48 11.95
C LEU A 93 -8.27 -15.53 12.40
N GLY A 94 -8.04 -16.57 11.61
CA GLY A 94 -7.02 -17.59 11.86
C GLY A 94 -5.61 -17.01 11.86
N SER A 95 -5.31 -16.12 10.91
CA SER A 95 -4.04 -15.40 10.78
C SER A 95 -3.81 -14.45 11.96
N ARG A 96 -4.83 -13.71 12.43
CA ARG A 96 -4.73 -12.90 13.66
C ARG A 96 -4.52 -13.75 14.91
N LEU A 97 -5.15 -14.91 15.00
CA LEU A 97 -4.96 -15.84 16.10
C LEU A 97 -3.55 -16.46 16.09
N MET A 98 -2.99 -16.73 14.90
CA MET A 98 -1.68 -17.36 14.73
C MET A 98 -0.51 -16.37 14.71
N HIS A 99 -0.74 -15.11 14.33
CA HIS A 99 0.31 -14.09 14.11
C HIS A 99 0.17 -12.86 15.01
N GLY A 100 -0.80 -12.86 15.92
CA GLY A 100 -1.08 -11.77 16.84
C GLY A 100 -1.80 -10.59 16.18
N LYS A 101 -1.91 -9.50 16.92
CA LYS A 101 -2.41 -8.23 16.40
C LYS A 101 -1.45 -7.72 15.33
N SER A 102 -1.97 -7.13 14.26
CA SER A 102 -1.17 -6.56 13.14
C SER A 102 -1.48 -5.09 12.89
N MET A 103 -2.38 -4.50 13.67
CA MET A 103 -2.69 -3.08 13.66
C MET A 103 -3.33 -2.69 15.00
N GLU A 104 -3.00 -1.50 15.50
CA GLU A 104 -3.70 -0.79 16.57
C GLU A 104 -4.20 0.56 16.06
N GLY A 105 -5.34 1.00 16.57
CA GLY A 105 -6.05 2.18 16.09
C GLY A 105 -7.24 1.85 15.20
N ASP A 106 -8.05 2.86 14.91
CA ASP A 106 -9.21 2.76 14.02
C ASP A 106 -8.92 3.35 12.64
N TRP A 107 -9.93 3.44 11.77
CA TRP A 107 -9.77 4.03 10.43
C TRP A 107 -9.50 5.54 10.42
N ARG A 108 -9.69 6.25 11.54
CA ARG A 108 -9.41 7.69 11.69
C ARG A 108 -7.98 7.94 12.17
N SER A 109 -7.39 6.97 12.85
CA SER A 109 -5.97 7.00 13.28
C SER A 109 -5.00 7.15 12.10
N ALA A 110 -3.74 7.49 12.40
CA ALA A 110 -2.67 7.59 11.42
C ALA A 110 -2.41 6.24 10.72
N ALA A 111 -2.44 5.12 11.46
CA ALA A 111 -2.36 3.78 10.88
C ALA A 111 -3.52 3.49 9.93
N GLY A 112 -4.74 3.87 10.31
CA GLY A 112 -5.93 3.74 9.46
C GLY A 112 -5.81 4.54 8.16
N ARG A 113 -5.39 5.80 8.27
CA ARG A 113 -5.18 6.69 7.10
C ARG A 113 -4.07 6.20 6.18
N PHE A 114 -3.00 5.64 6.73
CA PHE A 114 -1.95 4.99 5.94
C PHE A 114 -2.50 3.83 5.10
N LEU A 115 -3.31 2.95 5.70
CA LEU A 115 -3.94 1.82 4.99
C LEU A 115 -4.95 2.27 3.94
N ILE A 116 -5.77 3.28 4.26
CA ILE A 116 -6.72 3.87 3.32
C ILE A 116 -5.98 4.46 2.12
N GLY A 117 -4.88 5.20 2.34
CA GLY A 117 -4.06 5.75 1.27
C GLY A 117 -3.51 4.65 0.36
N ARG A 118 -2.93 3.59 0.94
CA ARG A 118 -2.38 2.45 0.19
C ARG A 118 -3.46 1.75 -0.64
N ALA A 119 -4.59 1.42 -0.03
CA ALA A 119 -5.70 0.76 -0.70
C ALA A 119 -6.32 1.64 -1.80
N SER A 120 -6.44 2.96 -1.55
CA SER A 120 -6.98 3.92 -2.51
C SER A 120 -6.09 4.10 -3.74
N ALA A 121 -4.77 3.88 -3.62
CA ALA A 121 -3.87 3.91 -4.77
C ALA A 121 -4.07 2.72 -5.72
N ARG A 122 -4.72 1.63 -5.27
CA ARG A 122 -5.03 0.42 -6.06
C ARG A 122 -3.80 -0.13 -6.81
N GLY A 123 -2.64 -0.03 -6.17
CA GLY A 123 -1.38 -0.55 -6.69
C GLY A 123 -1.09 -1.98 -6.24
N SER A 124 0.15 -2.41 -6.49
CA SER A 124 0.67 -3.72 -6.13
C SER A 124 0.54 -4.01 -4.62
N VAL A 125 0.49 -5.31 -4.30
CA VAL A 125 0.59 -5.85 -2.92
C VAL A 125 1.91 -5.49 -2.26
N THR A 126 2.94 -5.17 -3.06
CA THR A 126 4.22 -4.63 -2.61
C THR A 126 4.28 -3.11 -2.82
N GLY A 127 5.02 -2.42 -1.96
CA GLY A 127 5.29 -1.00 -2.09
C GLY A 127 6.67 -0.63 -1.57
N VAL A 128 7.02 0.64 -1.70
CA VAL A 128 8.24 1.20 -1.12
C VAL A 128 7.83 2.12 0.03
N LEU A 129 8.41 1.89 1.20
CA LEU A 129 8.35 2.82 2.33
C LEU A 129 9.68 3.56 2.38
N ALA A 130 9.63 4.88 2.38
CA ALA A 130 10.80 5.73 2.38
C ALA A 130 10.74 6.76 3.51
N VAL A 131 11.92 7.10 4.01
CA VAL A 131 12.15 8.12 5.02
C VAL A 131 13.24 9.06 4.56
N THR A 132 12.99 10.35 4.74
CA THR A 132 13.91 11.44 4.44
C THR A 132 14.24 12.23 5.69
N ASP A 133 15.06 13.26 5.54
CA ASP A 133 15.33 14.26 6.58
C ASP A 133 14.09 15.11 6.94
N ARG A 134 12.99 15.05 6.17
CA ARG A 134 11.80 15.91 6.36
C ARG A 134 10.50 15.15 6.54
N ARG A 135 10.33 14.01 5.89
CA ARG A 135 9.05 13.29 5.85
C ARG A 135 9.21 11.80 5.63
N TRP A 136 8.09 11.13 5.81
CA TRP A 136 7.84 9.78 5.37
C TRP A 136 6.97 9.82 4.12
N PHE A 137 7.21 8.90 3.21
CA PHE A 137 6.29 8.68 2.10
C PHE A 137 6.24 7.22 1.69
N GLY A 138 5.11 6.86 1.10
CA GLY A 138 4.80 5.52 0.64
C GLY A 138 4.52 5.53 -0.86
N LEU A 139 5.18 4.62 -1.59
CA LEU A 139 4.98 4.40 -3.01
C LEU A 139 4.38 3.01 -3.26
N THR A 140 3.56 2.89 -4.29
CA THR A 140 3.10 1.59 -4.81
C THR A 140 3.19 1.58 -6.33
N ASP A 141 3.45 0.41 -6.91
CA ASP A 141 3.43 0.23 -8.36
C ASP A 141 1.98 0.14 -8.85
N VAL A 142 1.59 1.02 -9.75
CA VAL A 142 0.26 1.04 -10.40
C VAL A 142 0.33 0.60 -11.85
N SER A 143 1.46 0.04 -12.29
CA SER A 143 1.62 -0.47 -13.65
C SER A 143 0.58 -1.55 -13.98
N PRO A 144 0.03 -1.52 -15.20
CA PRO A 144 -0.68 -2.67 -15.74
C PRO A 144 0.23 -3.91 -15.79
N LEU A 145 -0.32 -5.11 -15.60
CA LEU A 145 0.45 -6.38 -15.57
C LEU A 145 1.28 -6.64 -16.83
N TRP A 146 0.92 -6.03 -17.96
CA TRP A 146 1.64 -6.15 -19.23
C TRP A 146 2.82 -5.19 -19.37
N ARG A 147 2.95 -4.20 -18.48
CA ARG A 147 4.04 -3.21 -18.54
C ARG A 147 5.19 -3.69 -17.65
N MET A 148 6.36 -3.88 -18.25
CA MET A 148 7.55 -4.35 -17.52
C MET A 148 8.19 -3.26 -16.63
N THR A 149 8.06 -1.99 -17.00
CA THR A 149 8.58 -0.87 -16.21
C THR A 149 7.54 -0.44 -15.16
N PRO A 150 7.86 -0.48 -13.85
CA PRO A 150 6.97 -0.01 -12.80
C PRO A 150 6.59 1.47 -12.99
N VAL A 151 5.35 1.81 -12.67
CA VAL A 151 4.89 3.19 -12.59
C VAL A 151 4.52 3.42 -11.14
N LEU A 152 5.38 4.13 -10.42
CA LEU A 152 5.16 4.37 -9.00
C LEU A 152 4.18 5.52 -8.79
N LYS A 153 3.28 5.34 -7.83
CA LYS A 153 2.37 6.37 -7.33
C LYS A 153 2.64 6.57 -5.84
N GLN A 154 2.89 7.82 -5.43
CA GLN A 154 2.89 8.18 -4.02
C GLN A 154 1.46 8.12 -3.50
N TYR A 155 1.22 7.28 -2.49
CA TYR A 155 -0.12 7.08 -1.91
C TYR A 155 -0.25 7.66 -0.51
N TRP A 156 0.88 7.93 0.14
CA TRP A 156 0.91 8.44 1.51
C TRP A 156 2.14 9.31 1.72
N GLU A 157 1.96 10.34 2.54
CA GLU A 157 3.00 11.24 2.99
C GLU A 157 2.65 11.70 4.41
N ALA A 158 3.67 11.81 5.26
CA ALA A 158 3.52 12.36 6.59
C ALA A 158 4.80 13.07 7.04
N PRO A 159 4.70 14.14 7.85
CA PRO A 159 5.88 14.79 8.38
C PRO A 159 6.69 13.82 9.24
N ARG A 160 8.00 14.02 9.34
CA ARG A 160 8.91 13.15 10.11
C ARG A 160 8.39 12.74 11.50
N PRO A 161 7.92 13.68 12.36
CA PRO A 161 7.43 13.35 13.71
C PRO A 161 6.12 12.55 13.74
N ALA A 162 5.43 12.35 12.61
CA ALA A 162 4.20 11.57 12.57
C ALA A 162 4.43 10.08 12.82
N VAL A 163 5.64 9.57 12.56
CA VAL A 163 6.07 8.21 12.91
C VAL A 163 7.07 8.31 14.04
N THR A 164 6.72 7.76 15.19
CA THR A 164 7.54 7.80 16.41
C THR A 164 8.59 6.70 16.43
N ALA A 165 8.32 5.56 15.80
CA ALA A 165 9.27 4.47 15.68
C ALA A 165 8.94 3.55 14.50
N VAL A 166 9.96 2.91 13.96
CA VAL A 166 9.82 1.66 13.19
C VAL A 166 10.57 0.59 13.96
N ARG A 167 9.86 -0.42 14.43
CA ARG A 167 10.44 -1.49 15.27
C ARG A 167 10.55 -2.76 14.44
N ALA A 168 11.77 -3.22 14.17
CA ALA A 168 11.95 -4.57 13.64
C ALA A 168 11.52 -5.57 14.73
N ASN A 169 10.46 -6.31 14.47
CA ASN A 169 9.81 -7.19 15.44
C ASN A 169 9.52 -8.55 14.79
N PRO A 170 10.57 -9.32 14.42
CA PRO A 170 10.39 -10.59 13.74
C PRO A 170 9.72 -11.61 14.67
N THR A 171 8.50 -12.01 14.34
CA THR A 171 7.71 -12.97 15.12
C THR A 171 7.66 -14.31 14.39
N GLY A 172 8.52 -15.24 14.80
CA GLY A 172 8.59 -16.59 14.24
C GLY A 172 9.16 -16.66 12.82
N VAL A 173 9.11 -17.85 12.22
CA VAL A 173 9.78 -18.15 10.93
C VAL A 173 9.07 -17.47 9.75
N LEU A 174 7.74 -17.28 9.84
CA LEU A 174 6.90 -16.72 8.78
C LEU A 174 6.89 -15.19 8.75
N GLN A 175 7.39 -14.50 9.79
CA GLN A 175 7.40 -13.04 9.88
C GLN A 175 8.79 -12.47 10.13
N LYS A 176 9.85 -13.14 9.62
CA LYS A 176 11.24 -12.73 9.80
C LYS A 176 11.54 -11.29 9.34
N GLY A 177 10.74 -10.73 8.43
CA GLY A 177 10.86 -9.36 7.93
C GLY A 177 9.93 -8.35 8.62
N ARG A 178 9.23 -8.72 9.70
CA ARG A 178 8.22 -7.86 10.30
C ARG A 178 8.82 -6.61 10.92
N MET A 179 8.17 -5.50 10.60
CA MET A 179 8.39 -4.20 11.21
C MET A 179 7.03 -3.62 11.64
N ASP A 180 6.97 -3.03 12.82
CA ASP A 180 5.80 -2.29 13.26
C ASP A 180 6.08 -0.79 13.10
N ILE A 181 5.27 -0.11 12.29
CA ILE A 181 5.32 1.34 12.11
C ILE A 181 4.43 1.95 13.19
N VAL A 182 5.03 2.69 14.12
CA VAL A 182 4.35 3.31 15.26
C VAL A 182 4.17 4.79 14.97
N PHE A 183 2.93 5.27 15.05
CA PHE A 183 2.58 6.66 14.78
C PHE A 183 2.50 7.49 16.07
N ALA A 184 2.51 8.81 15.92
CA ALA A 184 2.47 9.76 17.03
C ALA A 184 1.16 9.73 17.84
N ASP A 185 0.05 9.30 17.24
CA ASP A 185 -1.23 9.12 17.92
C ASP A 185 -1.33 7.78 18.69
N GLY A 186 -0.22 7.03 18.77
CA GLY A 186 -0.15 5.72 19.44
C GLY A 186 -0.69 4.55 18.61
N SER A 187 -1.28 4.82 17.43
CA SER A 187 -1.66 3.77 16.48
C SER A 187 -0.41 3.12 15.86
N TRP A 188 -0.55 1.90 15.37
CA TRP A 188 0.55 1.23 14.66
C TRP A 188 0.04 0.22 13.65
N VAL A 189 0.89 -0.12 12.69
CA VAL A 189 0.60 -1.13 11.66
C VAL A 189 1.82 -2.02 11.41
N ALA A 190 1.58 -3.32 11.28
CA ALA A 190 2.60 -4.29 10.90
C ALA A 190 2.80 -4.27 9.39
N VAL A 191 4.07 -4.25 8.98
CA VAL A 191 4.51 -4.44 7.61
C VAL A 191 5.60 -5.51 7.58
N LEU A 192 5.75 -6.21 6.45
CA LEU A 192 6.85 -7.13 6.22
C LEU A 192 7.79 -6.52 5.18
N ALA A 193 9.08 -6.42 5.49
CA ALA A 193 10.08 -6.16 4.47
C ALA A 193 10.08 -7.33 3.47
N SER A 194 9.97 -7.03 2.17
CA SER A 194 9.95 -8.07 1.12
C SER A 194 11.20 -8.96 1.14
N LEU A 195 12.31 -8.40 1.63
CA LEU A 195 13.51 -9.16 1.99
C LEU A 195 13.71 -9.02 3.52
N PRO A 196 13.60 -10.10 4.29
CA PRO A 196 13.70 -10.03 5.75
C PRO A 196 14.95 -9.35 6.29
N THR A 197 16.08 -9.52 5.61
CA THR A 197 17.37 -8.90 5.96
C THR A 197 17.37 -7.37 5.85
N HIS A 198 16.36 -6.76 5.23
CA HIS A 198 16.22 -5.30 5.14
C HIS A 198 15.46 -4.68 6.31
N ALA A 199 14.74 -5.46 7.11
CA ALA A 199 13.88 -4.94 8.17
C ALA A 199 14.68 -4.17 9.25
N ALA A 200 15.66 -4.83 9.87
CA ALA A 200 16.46 -4.22 10.94
C ALA A 200 17.32 -3.02 10.46
N PRO A 201 18.02 -3.09 9.31
CA PRO A 201 18.76 -1.93 8.80
C PRO A 201 17.87 -0.73 8.47
N PHE A 202 16.66 -0.98 7.93
CA PHE A 202 15.71 0.10 7.63
C PHE A 202 15.18 0.75 8.92
N ALA A 203 14.76 -0.07 9.90
CA ALA A 203 14.31 0.41 11.21
C ALA A 203 15.39 1.24 11.92
N ALA A 204 16.64 0.76 11.91
CA ALA A 204 17.77 1.48 12.51
C ALA A 204 18.07 2.79 11.78
N ALA A 205 18.09 2.80 10.45
CA ALA A 205 18.29 4.02 9.68
C ALA A 205 17.18 5.04 9.92
N ALA A 206 15.93 4.58 10.04
CA ALA A 206 14.78 5.43 10.33
C ALA A 206 14.72 5.96 11.78
N ALA A 207 15.50 5.43 12.70
CA ALA A 207 15.59 5.95 14.07
C ALA A 207 16.68 7.04 14.22
N ASN A 208 17.75 6.96 13.44
CA ASN A 208 18.95 7.80 13.55
C ASN A 208 18.93 9.04 12.63
N ALA A 209 17.74 9.51 12.28
CA ALA A 209 17.48 10.28 11.07
C ALA A 209 16.61 11.50 11.32
#